data_AF-A0A3G5U598-F1
#
_entry.id   AF-A0A3G5U598-F1
#
_cell.length_a   1.000
_cell.length_b   1.000
_cell.length_c   1.000
_cell.angle_alpha   90.00
_cell.angle_beta   90.00
_cell.angle_gamma   90.00
#
_symmetry.space_group_name_H-M   'P 1'
#
loop_
_entity.id
_entity.type
_entity.pdbx_description
1 polymer ?
#
loop_
_entity_poly.entity_id
_entity_poly.type
_entity_poly.pdbx_seq_one_letter_code
_entity_poly.pdbx_strand_id
1 'polypeptide(L)'
;MQTLAILAISIVIIAGAMLVFGINNDLSSIRENPLPTVFIIVMISILSISIYNSGKEVDHNLAVLALNLRDLEQKQIDDKTRLLETELGTTRDNLLVEDYEDYSKVTSEKGVFKVIFTRDMEHNMIIEKITPILTH
;
A
#
# COMPACT_ATOMS: atom_id res chain seq x y z
N MET A 1 -4.88 5.06 9.70
CA MET A 1 -5.97 4.07 9.59
C MET A 1 -5.68 2.97 10.60
N GLN A 2 -6.66 2.54 11.40
CA GLN A 2 -6.51 1.42 12.37
C GLN A 2 -7.43 0.24 11.98
N THR A 3 -7.72 0.12 10.69
CA THR A 3 -8.78 -0.75 10.16
C THR A 3 -8.45 -2.22 10.34
N LEU A 4 -7.17 -2.62 10.23
CA LEU A 4 -6.74 -4.00 10.38
C LEU A 4 -6.78 -4.44 11.85
N ALA A 5 -6.28 -3.58 12.75
CA ALA A 5 -6.33 -3.83 14.19
C ALA A 5 -7.77 -3.99 14.71
N ILE A 6 -8.67 -3.11 14.28
CA ILE A 6 -10.09 -3.16 14.66
C ILE A 6 -10.78 -4.41 14.11
N LEU A 7 -10.50 -4.79 12.86
CA LEU A 7 -11.03 -6.02 12.25
C LEU A 7 -10.57 -7.26 13.02
N ALA A 8 -9.29 -7.36 13.35
CA ALA A 8 -8.74 -8.51 14.08
C ALA A 8 -9.35 -8.65 15.48
N ILE A 9 -9.56 -7.54 16.20
CA ILE A 9 -10.24 -7.54 17.50
C ILE A 9 -11.69 -7.99 17.37
N SER A 10 -12.40 -7.52 16.34
CA SER A 10 -13.80 -7.90 16.14
C SER A 10 -13.99 -9.40 15.94
N ILE A 11 -13.08 -10.05 15.21
CA ILE A 11 -13.08 -11.51 15.00
C ILE A 11 -12.85 -12.25 16.32
N VAL A 12 -11.88 -11.78 17.12
CA VAL A 12 -11.54 -12.38 18.42
C VAL A 12 -12.70 -12.29 19.41
N ILE A 13 -13.40 -11.15 19.45
CA ILE A 13 -14.58 -10.96 20.30
C ILE A 13 -15.72 -11.90 19.87
N ILE A 14 -15.98 -12.01 18.57
CA ILE A 14 -17.05 -12.87 18.04
C ILE A 14 -16.76 -14.35 18.34
N ALA A 15 -15.54 -14.82 18.06
CA ALA A 15 -15.13 -16.18 18.35
C ALA A 15 -15.21 -16.49 19.87
N GLY A 16 -14.82 -15.50 20.69
CA GLY A 16 -14.94 -15.58 22.13
C GLY A 16 -16.38 -15.70 22.63
N ALA A 17 -17.29 -14.90 22.09
CA ALA A 17 -18.71 -14.96 22.41
C ALA A 17 -19.34 -16.31 22.00
N MET A 18 -18.97 -16.83 20.83
CA MET A 18 -19.40 -18.16 20.37
C MET A 18 -18.91 -19.29 21.28
N LEU A 19 -17.66 -19.21 21.77
CA LEU A 19 -17.12 -20.18 22.72
C LEU A 19 -17.87 -20.16 24.07
N VAL A 20 -18.17 -18.96 24.59
CA VAL A 20 -18.96 -18.83 25.81
C VAL A 20 -20.36 -19.42 25.61
N PHE A 21 -21.01 -19.18 24.47
CA PHE A 21 -22.33 -19.70 24.18
C PHE A 21 -22.34 -21.23 23.99
N GLY A 22 -21.33 -21.78 23.30
CA GLY A 22 -21.24 -23.23 23.05
C GLY A 22 -20.95 -24.07 24.30
N ILE A 23 -20.16 -23.54 25.24
CA ILE A 23 -19.85 -24.23 26.50
C ILE A 23 -20.98 -24.05 27.53
N ASN A 24 -21.66 -22.90 27.51
CA ASN A 24 -22.70 -22.56 28.48
C ASN A 24 -24.09 -22.52 27.83
N ASN A 25 -24.51 -23.63 27.21
CA ASN A 25 -25.86 -23.77 26.66
C ASN A 25 -26.98 -23.64 27.72
N ASP A 26 -26.64 -23.69 29.01
CA ASP A 26 -27.57 -23.46 30.12
C ASP A 26 -27.02 -22.41 31.09
N LEU A 27 -27.82 -21.39 31.39
CA LEU A 27 -27.46 -20.28 32.28
C LEU A 27 -27.21 -20.76 33.73
N SER A 28 -27.80 -21.91 34.08
CA SER A 28 -27.62 -22.58 35.37
C SER A 28 -26.16 -23.00 35.61
N SER A 29 -25.47 -23.48 34.58
CA SER A 29 -24.08 -23.98 34.70
C SER A 29 -23.08 -22.86 34.98
N ILE A 30 -23.30 -21.66 34.43
CA ILE A 30 -22.48 -20.46 34.71
C ILE A 30 -22.63 -20.05 36.17
N ARG A 31 -23.84 -20.17 36.72
CA ARG A 31 -24.12 -19.78 38.11
C ARG A 31 -23.50 -20.76 39.10
N GLU A 32 -23.46 -22.04 38.76
CA GLU A 32 -22.86 -23.09 39.58
C GLU A 32 -21.33 -23.09 39.54
N ASN A 33 -20.72 -22.83 38.37
CA ASN A 33 -19.28 -22.73 38.26
C ASN A 33 -18.86 -21.63 37.25
N PRO A 34 -18.66 -20.38 37.71
CA PRO A 34 -18.33 -19.26 36.83
C PRO A 34 -16.86 -19.24 36.37
N LEU A 35 -15.98 -20.04 36.98
CA LEU A 35 -14.53 -20.02 36.73
C LEU A 35 -14.15 -20.18 35.25
N PRO A 36 -14.70 -21.15 34.48
CA PRO A 36 -14.36 -21.32 33.06
C PRO A 36 -14.75 -20.10 32.22
N THR A 37 -15.91 -19.52 32.47
CA THR A 37 -16.41 -18.34 31.75
C THR A 37 -15.53 -17.11 32.01
N VAL A 38 -15.12 -16.89 33.26
CA VAL A 38 -14.20 -15.80 33.62
C VAL A 38 -12.85 -15.99 32.93
N PHE A 39 -12.33 -17.22 32.89
CA PHE A 39 -11.05 -17.52 32.26
C PHE A 39 -11.08 -17.21 30.75
N ILE A 40 -12.17 -17.58 30.08
CA ILE A 40 -12.38 -17.29 28.64
C ILE A 40 -12.42 -15.78 28.40
N ILE A 41 -13.19 -15.03 29.19
CA ILE A 41 -13.30 -13.56 29.05
C ILE A 41 -11.95 -12.88 29.26
N VAL A 42 -11.20 -13.28 30.29
CA VAL A 42 -9.86 -12.72 30.56
C VAL A 42 -8.90 -13.02 29.42
N MET A 43 -8.88 -14.25 28.90
CA MET A 43 -8.03 -14.63 27.77
C MET A 43 -8.36 -13.85 26.50
N ILE A 44 -9.65 -13.70 26.16
CA ILE A 44 -10.10 -12.90 25.02
C ILE A 44 -9.67 -11.43 25.18
N SER A 45 -9.76 -10.90 26.40
CA SER A 45 -9.42 -9.51 26.68
C SER A 45 -7.93 -9.25 26.50
N ILE A 46 -7.07 -10.14 27.03
CA ILE A 46 -5.61 -10.07 26.86
C ILE A 46 -5.22 -10.20 25.38
N LEU A 47 -5.80 -11.16 24.67
CA LEU A 47 -5.56 -11.37 23.23
C LEU A 47 -5.97 -10.14 22.42
N SER A 48 -7.14 -9.56 22.71
CA SER A 48 -7.64 -8.37 22.01
C SER A 48 -6.71 -7.17 22.20
N ILE A 49 -6.21 -6.95 23.41
CA ILE A 49 -5.26 -5.86 23.70
C ILE A 49 -3.92 -6.09 22.98
N SER A 50 -3.42 -7.33 23.02
CA SER A 50 -2.16 -7.69 22.35
C SER A 50 -2.26 -7.49 20.83
N ILE A 51 -3.36 -7.92 20.22
CA ILE A 51 -3.65 -7.76 18.80
C ILE A 51 -3.86 -6.29 18.43
N TYR A 52 -4.53 -5.51 19.28
CA TYR A 52 -4.70 -4.07 19.05
C TYR A 52 -3.34 -3.36 18.96
N ASN A 53 -2.45 -3.64 19.91
CA ASN A 53 -1.13 -3.01 19.97
C ASN A 53 -0.26 -3.43 18.79
N SER A 54 -0.22 -4.73 18.47
CA SER A 54 0.52 -5.24 17.31
C SER A 54 -0.05 -4.72 15.99
N GLY A 55 -1.37 -4.71 15.85
CA GLY A 55 -2.05 -4.19 14.66
C GLY A 55 -1.78 -2.70 14.42
N LYS A 56 -1.68 -1.90 15.48
CA LYS A 56 -1.35 -0.47 15.39
C LYS A 56 0.06 -0.23 14.84
N GLU A 57 1.02 -1.08 15.19
CA GLU A 57 2.38 -1.04 14.66
C GLU A 57 2.42 -1.45 13.17
N VAL A 58 1.70 -2.50 12.81
CA VAL A 58 1.57 -2.94 11.41
C VAL A 58 0.91 -1.87 10.55
N ASP A 59 -0.19 -1.28 11.01
CA ASP A 59 -0.88 -0.20 10.31
C ASP A 59 0.03 1.03 10.11
N HIS A 60 0.87 1.34 11.10
CA HIS A 60 1.86 2.41 10.99
C HIS A 60 2.94 2.09 9.94
N ASN A 61 3.52 0.89 10.00
CA ASN A 61 4.56 0.46 9.06
C ASN A 61 4.03 0.42 7.61
N LEU A 62 2.79 -0.02 7.41
CA LEU A 62 2.14 0.01 6.10
C LEU A 62 1.91 1.44 5.60
N ALA A 63 1.50 2.35 6.48
CA ALA A 63 1.34 3.76 6.10
C ALA A 63 2.67 4.40 5.71
N VAL A 64 3.76 4.11 6.44
CA VAL A 64 5.11 4.57 6.10
C VAL A 64 5.58 3.97 4.77
N LEU A 65 5.35 2.67 4.56
CA LEU A 65 5.69 2.02 3.30
C LEU A 65 4.94 2.65 2.12
N ALA A 66 3.64 2.92 2.27
CA ALA A 66 2.84 3.56 1.22
C ALA A 66 3.35 4.97 0.89
N LEU A 67 3.77 5.75 1.90
CA LEU A 67 4.39 7.05 1.69
C LEU A 67 5.72 6.93 0.94
N ASN A 68 6.59 6.01 1.36
CA ASN A 68 7.87 5.78 0.69
C ASN A 68 7.68 5.33 -0.76
N LEU A 69 6.71 4.46 -1.03
CA LEU A 69 6.38 4.03 -2.39
C LEU A 69 5.89 5.19 -3.25
N ARG A 70 5.04 6.06 -2.69
CA ARG A 70 4.58 7.27 -3.38
C ARG A 70 5.72 8.25 -3.66
N ASP A 71 6.62 8.45 -2.70
CA ASP A 71 7.79 9.31 -2.89
C ASP A 71 8.74 8.74 -3.95
N LEU A 72 8.91 7.41 -3.96
CA LEU A 72 9.68 6.71 -5.00
C LEU A 72 9.04 6.84 -6.39
N GLU A 73 7.71 6.69 -6.48
CA GLU A 73 6.96 6.86 -7.72
C GLU A 73 7.08 8.30 -8.24
N GLN A 74 6.89 9.29 -7.36
CA GLN A 74 7.05 10.70 -7.70
C GLN A 74 8.47 11.01 -8.16
N LYS A 75 9.48 10.47 -7.47
CA LYS A 75 10.89 10.62 -7.87
C LYS A 75 11.14 10.04 -9.26
N GLN A 76 10.60 8.86 -9.58
CA GLN A 76 10.73 8.27 -10.91
C GLN A 76 10.07 9.13 -12.00
N ILE A 77 8.89 9.70 -11.71
CA ILE A 77 8.20 10.61 -12.64
C ILE A 77 9.04 11.87 -12.87
N ASP A 78 9.58 12.46 -11.80
CA ASP A 78 10.40 13.67 -11.89
C ASP A 78 11.70 13.41 -12.66
N ASP A 79 12.37 12.28 -12.41
CA ASP A 79 13.58 11.86 -13.13
C ASP A 79 13.28 11.65 -14.63
N LYS A 80 12.20 10.93 -14.99
CA LYS A 80 11.74 10.77 -16.39
C LYS A 80 11.51 12.13 -17.04
N THR A 81 10.78 13.01 -16.36
CA THR A 81 10.40 14.32 -16.90
C THR A 81 11.63 15.17 -17.18
N ARG A 82 12.58 15.23 -16.24
CA ARG A 82 13.81 16.01 -16.38
C ARG A 82 14.69 15.53 -17.53
N LEU A 83 14.77 14.21 -17.75
CA LEU A 83 15.47 13.64 -18.90
C LEU A 83 14.82 14.06 -20.22
N LEU A 84 13.49 14.01 -20.27
CA LEU A 84 12.72 14.44 -21.45
C LEU A 84 12.85 15.94 -21.72
N GLU A 85 12.83 16.79 -20.70
CA GLU A 85 13.07 18.23 -20.84
C GLU A 85 14.44 18.52 -21.45
N THR A 86 15.46 17.79 -20.99
CA THR A 86 16.85 17.97 -21.45
C THR A 86 17.01 17.50 -22.91
N GLU A 87 16.51 16.31 -23.25
CA GLU A 87 16.67 15.73 -24.59
C GLU A 87 15.75 16.38 -25.63
N LEU A 88 14.49 16.65 -25.27
CA LEU A 88 13.52 17.26 -26.18
C LEU A 88 13.62 18.79 -26.14
N GLY A 89 14.41 19.40 -25.26
CA GLY A 89 14.57 20.84 -25.13
C GLY A 89 13.22 21.56 -24.99
N THR A 90 12.42 21.11 -24.04
CA THR A 90 11.05 21.61 -23.73
C THR A 90 10.86 21.69 -22.22
N THR A 91 9.71 22.18 -21.77
CA THR A 91 9.36 22.31 -20.35
C THR A 91 8.29 21.29 -19.94
N ARG A 92 8.28 20.91 -18.66
CA ARG A 92 7.32 19.95 -18.06
C ARG A 92 5.86 20.25 -18.38
N ASP A 93 5.48 21.53 -18.38
CA ASP A 93 4.09 21.93 -18.64
C ASP A 93 3.61 21.60 -20.06
N ASN A 94 4.55 21.39 -20.97
CA ASN A 94 4.32 21.07 -22.37
C ASN A 94 4.58 19.59 -22.70
N LEU A 95 4.81 18.74 -21.69
CA LEU A 95 5.08 17.31 -21.86
C LEU A 95 3.88 16.47 -21.40
N LEU A 96 3.32 15.68 -22.31
CA LEU A 96 2.35 14.63 -22.00
C LEU A 96 3.04 13.27 -22.18
N VAL A 97 3.15 12.51 -21.10
CA VAL A 97 3.80 11.18 -21.10
C VAL A 97 2.74 10.11 -20.86
N GLU A 98 2.60 9.19 -21.81
CA GLU A 98 1.76 8.00 -21.72
C GLU A 98 2.67 6.76 -21.67
N ASP A 99 2.67 6.01 -20.58
CA ASP A 99 3.46 4.78 -20.45
C ASP A 99 2.71 3.57 -21.07
N TYR A 100 3.37 2.85 -21.97
CA TYR A 100 2.97 1.55 -22.55
C TYR A 100 3.94 0.46 -22.08
N GLU A 101 3.59 -0.82 -22.27
CA GLU A 101 4.39 -1.97 -21.78
C GLU A 101 5.87 -1.89 -22.19
N ASP A 102 6.15 -1.51 -23.45
CA ASP A 102 7.52 -1.53 -24.01
C ASP A 102 8.13 -0.14 -24.21
N TYR A 103 7.36 0.94 -24.04
CA TYR A 103 7.81 2.31 -24.32
C TYR A 103 6.90 3.36 -23.71
N SER A 104 7.40 4.58 -23.57
CA SER A 104 6.58 5.75 -23.23
C SER A 104 6.36 6.60 -24.48
N LYS A 105 5.11 6.95 -24.77
CA LYS A 105 4.78 7.94 -25.79
C LYS A 105 4.84 9.32 -25.13
N VAL A 106 5.67 10.19 -25.68
CA VAL A 106 5.88 11.55 -25.18
C VAL A 106 5.40 12.53 -26.24
N THR A 107 4.42 13.34 -25.89
CA THR A 107 3.94 14.44 -26.75
C THR A 107 4.50 15.74 -26.19
N SER A 108 5.16 16.51 -27.05
CA SER A 108 5.65 17.85 -26.75
C SER A 108 5.30 18.83 -27.87
N GLU A 109 5.60 20.11 -27.69
CA GLU A 109 5.48 21.13 -28.75
C GLU A 109 6.27 20.76 -30.03
N LYS A 110 7.31 19.94 -29.91
CA LYS A 110 8.13 19.51 -31.06
C LYS A 110 7.55 18.30 -31.80
N GLY A 111 6.51 17.67 -31.26
CA GLY A 111 5.86 16.51 -31.86
C GLY A 111 5.66 15.36 -30.88
N VAL A 112 5.34 14.19 -31.43
CA VAL A 112 5.08 12.95 -30.71
C VAL A 112 6.26 12.02 -30.89
N PHE A 113 6.80 11.51 -29.79
CA PHE A 113 7.97 10.65 -29.74
C PHE A 113 7.66 9.35 -29.00
N LYS A 114 8.22 8.24 -29.48
CA LYS A 114 8.36 6.99 -28.74
C LYS A 114 9.69 7.01 -28.01
N VAL A 115 9.66 6.95 -26.69
CA VAL A 115 10.84 6.97 -25.82
C VAL A 115 10.96 5.65 -25.09
N ILE A 116 12.14 5.03 -25.16
CA ILE A 116 12.47 3.83 -24.41
C ILE A 116 13.43 4.25 -23.29
N PHE A 117 13.01 4.00 -22.05
CA PHE A 117 13.83 4.23 -20.86
C PHE A 117 14.51 2.93 -20.46
N THR A 118 15.78 3.02 -20.07
CA THR A 118 16.52 1.92 -19.47
C THR A 118 17.21 2.40 -18.18
N ARG A 119 17.90 1.51 -17.49
CA ARG A 119 18.69 1.85 -16.29
C ARG A 119 20.16 1.57 -16.54
N ASP A 120 21.01 2.48 -16.09
CA ASP A 120 22.46 2.28 -16.10
C ASP A 120 22.90 1.30 -15.00
N MET A 121 24.22 1.04 -14.90
CA MET A 121 24.78 0.15 -13.87
C MET A 121 24.57 0.67 -12.43
N GLU A 122 24.35 1.97 -12.27
CA GLU A 122 24.08 2.64 -10.99
C GLU A 122 22.57 2.74 -10.69
N HIS A 123 21.72 2.13 -11.53
CA HIS A 123 20.26 2.17 -11.47
C HIS A 123 19.64 3.55 -11.74
N ASN A 124 20.40 4.50 -12.29
CA ASN A 124 19.84 5.76 -12.76
C ASN A 124 19.04 5.51 -14.04
N MET A 125 17.91 6.19 -14.15
CA MET A 125 17.12 6.12 -15.37
C MET A 125 17.82 6.91 -16.48
N ILE A 126 17.89 6.31 -17.67
CA ILE A 126 18.45 6.94 -18.86
C ILE A 126 17.54 6.67 -20.06
N ILE A 127 17.63 7.51 -21.07
CA ILE A 127 16.91 7.32 -22.33
C ILE A 127 17.78 6.45 -23.24
N GLU A 128 17.29 5.26 -23.59
CA GLU A 128 17.96 4.36 -24.51
C GLU A 128 17.75 4.81 -25.96
N LYS A 129 16.51 5.21 -26.28
CA LYS A 129 16.13 5.55 -27.65
C LYS A 129 14.94 6.51 -27.69
N ILE A 130 15.04 7.52 -28.55
CA ILE A 130 13.93 8.40 -28.93
C ILE A 130 13.65 8.18 -30.42
N THR A 131 12.41 7.87 -30.75
CA THR A 131 11.96 7.69 -32.15
C THR A 131 10.80 8.65 -32.43
N PRO A 132 10.91 9.56 -33.42
CA PRO A 132 9.79 10.41 -33.78
C PRO A 132 8.65 9.57 -34.38
N ILE A 133 7.43 9.79 -33.90
CA ILE A 133 6.19 9.23 -34.47
C ILE A 133 5.56 10.29 -35.39
N LEU A 134 5.50 11.53 -34.93
CA LEU A 134 4.95 12.66 -35.66
C LEU A 134 5.75 13.90 -35.32
N THR A 135 6.34 14.57 -36.30
CA THR A 135 7.06 15.84 -36.11
C THR A 135 6.29 16.96 -36.79
N HIS A 136 6.22 18.11 -36.13
CA HIS A 136 5.67 19.32 -36.73
C HIS A 136 6.66 19.99 -37.68
#